data_AF-A0A5N5SY63-F1
#
_entry.id   AF-A0A5N5SY63-F1
#
_cell.length_a   1.000
_cell.length_b   1.000
_cell.length_c   1.000
_cell.angle_alpha   90.00
_cell.angle_beta   90.00
_cell.angle_gamma   90.00
#
_symmetry.space_group_name_H-M   'P 1'
#
loop_
_entity.id
_entity.type
_entity.pdbx_description
1 polymer ?
#
loop_
_entity_poly.entity_id
_entity_poly.type
_entity_poly.pdbx_seq_one_letter_code
_entity_poly.pdbx_strand_id
1 'polypeptide(L)'
;MKNPRLMTARQRALMEKRSDGVDETFAGIPAEPLLALPSGLKEKVVTEEMLAKKAMKSKRRREQAIEKREEDKDKSYSIFSDSKGKLMTLQSRSFRSLGNPKTSTNKFLNFCCDSSHFGIPGNESFIFEIPEAPKPVLCGGGGCMSIKKYSCSKTGLLLCSLECYRRNLQVKIHSIASVT
;
A
#
# COMPACT_ATOMS: atom_id res chain seq x y z
N MET A 1 0.90 -27.95 28.80
CA MET A 1 0.73 -27.34 27.44
C MET A 1 1.15 -25.87 27.51
N LYS A 2 1.90 -25.34 26.54
CA LYS A 2 2.34 -23.92 26.58
C LYS A 2 1.22 -23.02 26.04
N ASN A 3 0.89 -21.94 26.76
CA ASN A 3 -0.21 -21.04 26.41
C ASN A 3 0.13 -20.20 25.16
N PRO A 4 -0.65 -20.26 24.07
CA PRO A 4 -0.32 -19.59 22.80
C PRO A 4 -0.37 -18.05 22.86
N ARG A 5 -1.13 -17.49 23.82
CA ARG A 5 -1.20 -16.04 24.05
C ARG A 5 0.07 -15.43 24.64
N LEU A 6 0.88 -16.22 25.34
CA LEU A 6 2.13 -15.77 25.96
C LEU A 6 3.34 -15.92 25.03
N MET A 7 3.16 -16.50 23.84
CA MET A 7 4.23 -16.72 22.88
C MET A 7 4.34 -15.56 21.91
N THR A 8 5.58 -15.24 21.51
CA THR A 8 5.84 -14.27 20.44
C THR A 8 5.39 -14.82 19.08
N ALA A 9 5.06 -13.95 18.13
CA ALA A 9 4.60 -14.36 16.79
C ALA A 9 5.58 -15.33 16.11
N ARG A 10 6.89 -15.11 16.27
CA ARG A 10 7.94 -16.01 15.76
C ARG A 10 7.89 -17.41 16.38
N GLN A 11 7.63 -17.49 17.68
CA GLN A 11 7.52 -18.77 18.40
C GLN A 11 6.23 -19.52 18.05
N ARG A 12 5.12 -18.79 17.77
CA ARG A 12 3.88 -19.39 17.26
C ARG A 12 4.10 -20.01 15.87
N ALA A 13 4.72 -19.27 14.95
CA ALA A 13 5.03 -19.76 13.60
C ALA A 13 5.99 -20.97 13.59
N LEU A 14 6.94 -21.02 14.53
CA LEU A 14 7.86 -22.18 14.68
C LEU A 14 7.16 -23.44 15.18
N MET A 15 6.07 -23.31 15.95
CA MET A 15 5.26 -24.45 16.40
C MET A 15 4.31 -24.91 15.29
N GLU A 16 3.67 -23.97 14.58
CA GLU A 16 2.81 -24.25 13.42
C GLU A 16 3.57 -25.01 12.32
N LYS A 17 4.79 -24.54 11.99
CA LYS A 17 5.69 -25.23 11.05
C LYS A 17 6.15 -26.62 11.52
N ARG A 18 6.06 -26.91 12.81
CA ARG A 18 6.36 -28.25 13.37
C ARG A 18 5.11 -29.12 13.46
N SER A 19 3.92 -28.53 13.45
CA SER A 19 2.64 -29.24 13.44
C SER A 19 2.11 -29.56 12.05
N ASP A 20 2.80 -29.16 10.97
CA ASP A 20 2.56 -29.61 9.58
C ASP A 20 2.79 -31.13 9.35
N GLY A 21 2.61 -31.95 10.39
CA GLY A 21 2.37 -33.39 10.30
C GLY A 21 1.01 -33.83 10.88
N VAL A 22 0.21 -32.91 11.46
CA VAL A 22 -1.14 -33.17 11.98
C VAL A 22 -1.97 -31.88 11.95
N ASP A 23 -2.70 -31.64 10.85
CA ASP A 23 -3.63 -30.52 10.72
C ASP A 23 -5.00 -30.84 11.34
N GLU A 24 -5.27 -30.30 12.52
CA GLU A 24 -6.58 -30.33 13.22
C GLU A 24 -7.26 -28.94 13.15
N THR A 25 -7.33 -28.33 11.97
CA THR A 25 -8.01 -27.01 11.80
C THR A 25 -8.98 -26.92 10.62
N PHE A 26 -9.23 -28.02 9.91
CA PHE A 26 -10.30 -28.07 8.90
C PHE A 26 -11.12 -29.36 9.04
N ALA A 27 -12.17 -29.31 9.86
CA ALA A 27 -13.16 -30.38 9.94
C ALA A 27 -13.94 -30.46 8.61
N GLY A 28 -13.42 -31.23 7.64
CA GLY A 28 -14.12 -31.49 6.38
C GLY A 28 -13.25 -31.86 5.18
N ILE A 29 -11.92 -31.76 5.27
CA ILE A 29 -11.02 -32.26 4.21
C ILE A 29 -10.08 -33.23 4.91
N PRO A 30 -10.12 -34.55 4.62
CA PRO A 30 -9.11 -35.46 5.14
C PRO A 30 -7.75 -34.91 4.73
N ALA A 31 -6.80 -34.84 5.68
CA ALA A 31 -5.42 -34.47 5.40
C ALA A 31 -4.90 -35.43 4.32
N GLU A 32 -5.07 -35.03 3.07
CA GLU A 32 -4.70 -35.80 1.92
C GLU A 32 -3.19 -35.94 2.04
N PRO A 33 -2.65 -37.17 2.21
CA PRO A 33 -1.22 -37.35 2.28
C PRO A 33 -0.70 -36.79 0.97
N LEU A 34 0.01 -35.65 1.02
CA LEU A 34 0.49 -34.90 -0.15
C LEU A 34 0.87 -35.91 -1.21
N LEU A 35 -0.02 -36.10 -2.19
CA LEU A 35 0.11 -37.17 -3.17
C LEU A 35 1.42 -36.87 -3.87
N ALA A 36 2.44 -37.65 -3.55
CA ALA A 36 3.71 -37.56 -4.23
C ALA A 36 3.40 -37.93 -5.67
N LEU A 37 3.29 -36.90 -6.53
CA LEU A 37 3.23 -37.08 -7.97
C LEU A 37 4.38 -38.04 -8.30
N PRO A 38 4.15 -39.10 -9.10
CA PRO A 38 5.20 -40.01 -9.50
C PRO A 38 6.14 -39.20 -10.39
N SER A 39 7.09 -38.53 -9.75
CA SER A 39 8.09 -37.77 -10.44
C SER A 39 8.92 -38.84 -11.13
N GLY A 40 8.75 -39.00 -12.44
CA GLY A 40 9.70 -39.71 -13.31
C GLY A 40 11.08 -39.04 -13.35
N LEU A 41 11.42 -38.31 -12.28
CA LEU A 41 12.63 -37.55 -12.11
C LEU A 41 13.62 -38.50 -11.44
N LYS A 42 14.40 -39.17 -12.29
CA LYS A 42 15.65 -39.83 -11.92
C LYS A 42 16.30 -38.99 -10.81
N GLU A 43 16.47 -39.58 -9.63
CA GLU A 43 17.25 -38.96 -8.56
C GLU A 43 18.50 -38.38 -9.21
N LYS A 44 18.65 -37.05 -9.15
CA LYS A 44 19.85 -36.41 -9.67
C LYS A 44 20.98 -36.98 -8.84
N VAL A 45 21.68 -37.97 -9.39
CA VAL A 45 22.89 -38.54 -8.84
C VAL A 45 23.80 -37.35 -8.60
N VAL A 46 23.91 -36.98 -7.32
CA VAL A 46 24.70 -35.82 -6.93
C VAL A 46 26.14 -36.24 -7.12
N THR A 47 26.67 -35.96 -8.31
CA THR A 47 28.07 -36.22 -8.61
C THR A 47 28.93 -35.31 -7.75
N GLU A 48 30.09 -35.80 -7.32
CA GLU A 48 31.01 -35.06 -6.45
C GLU A 48 31.42 -33.72 -7.08
N GLU A 49 31.51 -33.66 -8.41
CA GLU A 49 31.74 -32.42 -9.16
C GLU A 49 30.63 -31.38 -9.00
N MET A 50 29.36 -31.81 -8.91
CA MET A 50 28.24 -30.90 -8.70
C MET A 50 28.24 -30.32 -7.28
N LEU A 51 28.67 -31.11 -6.29
CA LEU A 51 28.88 -30.62 -4.91
C LEU A 51 30.03 -29.62 -4.86
N ALA A 52 31.14 -29.89 -5.55
CA ALA A 52 32.27 -28.97 -5.65
C ALA A 52 31.87 -27.64 -6.30
N LYS A 53 31.15 -27.67 -7.44
CA LYS A 53 30.65 -26.46 -8.12
C LYS A 53 29.68 -25.66 -7.24
N LYS A 54 28.82 -26.33 -6.47
CA LYS A 54 27.91 -25.68 -5.51
C LYS A 54 28.67 -25.04 -4.35
N ALA A 55 29.69 -25.72 -3.81
CA ALA A 55 30.55 -25.19 -2.76
C ALA A 55 31.30 -23.93 -3.23
N MET A 56 31.90 -23.97 -4.43
CA MET A 56 32.59 -22.82 -5.03
C MET A 56 31.64 -21.63 -5.26
N LYS A 57 30.43 -21.87 -5.79
CA LYS A 57 29.43 -20.81 -5.97
C LYS A 57 28.96 -20.22 -4.65
N SER A 58 28.83 -21.04 -3.60
CA SER A 58 28.48 -20.56 -2.27
C SER A 58 29.60 -19.73 -1.64
N LYS A 59 30.88 -20.11 -1.84
CA LYS A 59 32.04 -19.32 -1.38
C LYS A 59 32.07 -17.96 -2.06
N ARG A 60 31.96 -17.92 -3.38
CA ARG A 60 31.91 -16.67 -4.16
C ARG A 60 30.80 -15.72 -3.71
N ARG A 61 29.59 -16.23 -3.42
CA ARG A 61 28.48 -15.42 -2.90
C ARG A 61 28.77 -14.85 -1.51
N ARG A 62 29.48 -15.60 -0.65
CA ARG A 62 29.87 -15.12 0.68
C ARG A 62 30.94 -14.05 0.58
N GLU A 63 31.96 -14.26 -0.25
CA GLU A 63 33.03 -13.30 -0.50
C GLU A 63 32.47 -11.98 -1.02
N GLN A 64 31.61 -12.01 -2.05
CA GLN A 64 30.94 -10.80 -2.58
C GLN A 64 30.08 -10.07 -1.54
N ALA A 65 29.46 -10.79 -0.61
CA ALA A 65 28.68 -10.18 0.45
C ALA A 65 29.55 -9.56 1.56
N ILE A 66 30.76 -10.08 1.77
CA ILE A 66 31.74 -9.52 2.71
C ILE A 66 32.38 -8.28 2.09
N GLU A 67 32.87 -8.37 0.85
CA GLU A 67 33.46 -7.26 0.10
C GLU A 67 32.51 -6.06 0.02
N LYS A 68 31.23 -6.28 -0.35
CA LYS A 68 30.23 -5.19 -0.34
C LYS A 68 30.03 -4.58 1.04
N ARG A 69 30.03 -5.40 2.11
CA ARG A 69 29.87 -4.89 3.47
C ARG A 69 31.07 -4.05 3.91
N GLU A 70 32.28 -4.41 3.48
CA GLU A 70 33.51 -3.65 3.75
C GLU A 70 33.54 -2.36 2.93
N GLU A 71 33.23 -2.43 1.63
CA GLU A 71 33.08 -1.24 0.79
C GLU A 71 32.02 -0.26 1.33
N ASP A 72 30.87 -0.76 1.79
CA ASP A 72 29.81 0.09 2.34
C ASP A 72 30.22 0.71 3.68
N LYS A 73 31.01 -0.01 4.50
CA LYS A 73 31.63 0.56 5.71
C LYS A 73 32.64 1.63 5.37
N ASP A 74 33.49 1.41 4.38
CA ASP A 74 34.52 2.36 3.96
C ASP A 74 33.91 3.60 3.29
N LYS A 75 32.88 3.43 2.45
CA LYS A 75 32.08 4.54 1.89
C LYS A 75 31.37 5.32 2.99
N SER A 76 30.81 4.64 3.99
CA SER A 76 30.19 5.32 5.13
C SER A 76 31.22 6.08 5.96
N TYR A 77 32.41 5.52 6.16
CA TYR A 77 33.50 6.17 6.88
C TYR A 77 34.03 7.37 6.10
N SER A 78 34.22 7.25 4.78
CA SER A 78 34.69 8.33 3.91
C SER A 78 33.67 9.48 3.84
N ILE A 79 32.38 9.16 3.73
CA ILE A 79 31.31 10.18 3.82
C ILE A 79 31.35 10.85 5.19
N PHE A 80 31.49 10.10 6.29
CA PHE A 80 31.56 10.68 7.62
C PHE A 80 32.81 11.56 7.81
N SER A 81 33.99 11.12 7.38
CA SER A 81 35.23 11.90 7.46
C SER A 81 35.17 13.16 6.60
N ASP A 82 34.65 13.06 5.38
CA ASP A 82 34.54 14.19 4.45
C ASP A 82 33.42 15.16 4.86
N SER A 83 32.35 14.66 5.48
CA SER A 83 31.22 15.49 5.95
C SER A 83 31.60 16.41 7.12
N LYS A 84 32.64 16.07 7.91
CA LYS A 84 33.23 16.99 8.88
C LYS A 84 33.79 18.25 8.23
N GLY A 85 34.16 18.21 6.94
CA GLY A 85 34.56 19.39 6.16
C GLY A 85 33.42 20.11 5.45
N LYS A 86 32.30 19.41 5.16
CA LYS A 86 31.17 19.97 4.39
C LYS A 86 30.06 20.61 5.23
N LEU A 87 29.98 20.32 6.54
CA LEU A 87 29.02 20.99 7.42
C LEU A 87 29.30 22.50 7.57
N MET A 88 30.56 22.93 7.35
CA MET A 88 30.96 24.36 7.35
C MET A 88 30.84 25.04 5.97
N THR A 89 30.74 24.28 4.87
CA THR A 89 30.67 24.85 3.51
C THR A 89 29.25 24.96 2.94
N LEU A 90 28.26 24.30 3.53
CA LEU A 90 26.85 24.48 3.16
C LEU A 90 26.19 25.70 3.84
N GLN A 91 26.72 26.19 4.97
CA GLN A 91 26.28 27.46 5.56
C GLN A 91 26.80 28.71 4.81
N SER A 92 27.95 28.61 4.12
CA SER A 92 28.59 29.77 3.47
C SER A 92 28.23 29.97 1.99
N ARG A 93 27.56 29.02 1.35
CA ARG A 93 27.07 29.17 -0.04
C ARG A 93 25.73 29.89 -0.16
N SER A 94 25.12 30.28 0.96
CA SER A 94 23.83 30.99 0.97
C SER A 94 23.88 32.48 0.57
N PHE A 95 25.06 33.06 0.28
CA PHE A 95 25.15 34.52 0.10
C PHE A 95 25.76 35.04 -1.20
N ARG A 96 26.20 34.20 -2.15
CA ARG A 96 26.71 34.69 -3.45
C ARG A 96 26.35 33.77 -4.61
N SER A 97 25.16 33.97 -5.17
CA SER A 97 24.92 33.77 -6.59
C SER A 97 23.92 34.83 -7.05
N LEU A 98 24.49 36.00 -7.35
CA LEU A 98 23.89 37.00 -8.22
C LEU A 98 23.80 36.40 -9.63
N GLY A 99 22.62 36.48 -10.23
CA GLY A 99 22.42 36.29 -11.66
C GLY A 99 22.24 34.83 -12.10
N ASN A 100 21.00 34.34 -12.03
CA ASN A 100 20.28 33.66 -13.14
C ASN A 100 18.99 33.02 -12.59
N PRO A 101 17.78 33.52 -12.94
CA PRO A 101 16.55 32.86 -12.55
C PRO A 101 16.28 31.73 -13.55
N LYS A 102 16.64 30.49 -13.19
CA LYS A 102 16.06 29.30 -13.82
C LYS A 102 15.13 28.66 -12.81
N THR A 103 13.84 28.93 -13.03
CA THR A 103 12.68 28.13 -12.64
C THR A 103 13.03 26.79 -12.00
N SER A 104 13.24 26.81 -10.69
CA SER A 104 13.26 25.61 -9.87
C SER A 104 12.37 25.91 -8.69
N THR A 105 11.12 25.48 -8.79
CA THR A 105 10.13 25.46 -7.73
C THR A 105 10.59 24.49 -6.64
N ASN A 106 11.67 24.82 -5.95
CA ASN A 106 12.09 24.09 -4.75
C ASN A 106 11.21 24.58 -3.61
N LYS A 107 10.12 23.84 -3.40
CA LYS A 107 9.30 23.92 -2.19
C LYS A 107 10.18 23.42 -1.04
N PHE A 108 10.67 24.33 -0.19
CA PHE A 108 11.41 23.96 1.01
C PHE A 108 10.42 23.64 2.13
N LEU A 109 10.44 22.39 2.61
CA LEU A 109 9.63 21.94 3.72
C LEU A 109 10.48 21.99 4.99
N ASN A 110 10.26 23.00 5.83
CA ASN A 110 10.90 23.08 7.13
C ASN A 110 10.06 22.30 8.15
N PHE A 111 10.52 21.10 8.51
CA PHE A 111 9.97 20.36 9.64
C PHE A 111 10.58 20.92 10.93
N CYS A 112 9.80 21.73 11.65
CA CYS A 112 10.05 22.05 13.05
C CYS A 112 8.99 21.32 13.89
N CYS A 113 9.41 20.76 15.04
CA CYS A 113 8.67 19.74 15.79
C CYS A 113 7.26 20.12 16.27
N ASP A 114 6.87 21.41 16.21
CA ASP A 114 5.59 21.85 16.77
C ASP A 114 4.60 22.41 15.73
N SER A 115 4.98 22.57 14.47
CA SER A 115 4.05 22.87 13.37
C SER A 115 4.76 22.96 12.01
N SER A 116 4.32 22.13 11.07
CA SER A 116 4.82 22.15 9.69
C SER A 116 4.23 23.32 8.93
N HIS A 117 5.05 24.32 8.61
CA HIS A 117 4.65 25.48 7.80
C HIS A 117 5.12 25.29 6.36
N PHE A 118 4.19 25.39 5.40
CA PHE A 118 4.51 25.31 3.97
C PHE A 118 4.67 26.73 3.40
N GLY A 119 5.92 27.17 3.22
CA GLY A 119 6.21 28.45 2.57
C GLY A 119 6.14 28.31 1.06
N ILE A 120 5.18 28.96 0.41
CA ILE A 120 5.11 29.06 -1.05
C ILE A 120 5.95 30.28 -1.46
N PRO A 121 7.08 30.12 -2.19
CA PRO A 121 7.85 31.24 -2.68
C PRO A 121 7.17 31.82 -3.91
N GLY A 122 6.38 32.88 -3.72
CA GLY A 122 5.73 33.59 -4.80
C GLY A 122 4.67 34.54 -4.29
N ASN A 123 4.77 35.79 -4.70
CA ASN A 123 3.80 36.88 -4.55
C ASN A 123 2.60 36.71 -5.49
N GLU A 124 2.25 35.46 -5.81
CA GLU A 124 1.07 35.10 -6.58
C GLU A 124 0.04 34.56 -5.59
N SER A 125 -1.05 35.31 -5.42
CA SER A 125 -2.20 34.90 -4.64
C SER A 125 -2.81 33.65 -5.28
N PHE A 126 -2.47 32.47 -4.77
CA PHE A 126 -3.21 31.25 -5.07
C PHE A 126 -4.61 31.39 -4.47
N ILE A 127 -5.58 31.74 -5.32
CA ILE A 127 -6.98 31.62 -4.96
C ILE A 127 -7.27 30.12 -4.96
N PHE A 128 -7.32 29.52 -3.77
CA PHE A 128 -7.96 28.22 -3.61
C PHE A 128 -9.45 28.42 -3.84
N GLU A 129 -9.91 28.20 -5.07
CA GLU A 129 -11.33 28.04 -5.35
C GLU A 129 -11.79 26.75 -4.67
N ILE A 130 -12.32 26.89 -3.45
CA ILE A 130 -12.95 25.79 -2.75
C ILE A 130 -14.24 25.49 -3.52
N PRO A 131 -14.37 24.32 -4.19
CA PRO A 131 -15.60 24.00 -4.88
C PRO A 131 -16.74 23.98 -3.87
N GLU A 132 -17.83 24.69 -4.17
CA GLU A 132 -19.01 24.71 -3.31
C GLU A 132 -19.54 23.29 -3.09
N ALA A 133 -19.88 22.97 -1.84
CA ALA A 133 -20.40 21.66 -1.49
C ALA A 133 -21.69 21.36 -2.28
N PRO A 134 -21.88 20.13 -2.80
CA PRO A 134 -23.07 19.79 -3.57
C PRO A 134 -24.31 19.88 -2.68
N LYS A 135 -25.34 20.57 -3.19
CA LYS A 135 -26.63 20.73 -2.49
C LYS A 135 -27.34 19.37 -2.33
N PRO A 136 -27.94 19.08 -1.16
CA PRO A 136 -28.63 17.81 -0.94
C PRO A 136 -29.86 17.71 -1.84
N VAL A 137 -29.95 16.62 -2.61
CA VAL A 137 -31.08 16.38 -3.51
C VAL A 137 -32.13 15.52 -2.80
N LEU A 138 -33.38 15.97 -2.85
CA LEU A 138 -34.51 15.30 -2.20
C LEU A 138 -35.04 14.11 -3.02
N CYS A 139 -35.79 13.24 -2.34
CA CYS A 139 -36.51 12.13 -2.94
C CYS A 139 -37.66 12.66 -3.82
N GLY A 140 -37.76 12.15 -5.05
CA GLY A 140 -38.86 12.45 -5.98
C GLY A 140 -40.10 11.57 -5.77
N GLY A 141 -40.13 10.74 -4.72
CA GLY A 141 -41.33 9.99 -4.35
C GLY A 141 -42.40 10.95 -3.81
N GLY A 142 -43.63 10.90 -4.34
CA GLY A 142 -44.69 11.89 -4.11
C GLY A 142 -44.82 12.40 -2.66
N GLY A 143 -44.27 13.58 -2.39
CA GLY A 143 -44.32 14.25 -1.08
C GLY A 143 -43.22 13.87 -0.07
N CYS A 144 -42.17 13.14 -0.47
CA CYS A 144 -41.13 12.70 0.44
C CYS A 144 -39.99 13.73 0.60
N MET A 145 -39.79 14.26 1.82
CA MET A 145 -38.75 15.26 2.12
C MET A 145 -37.38 14.68 2.51
N SER A 146 -37.19 13.37 2.42
CA SER A 146 -35.90 12.76 2.75
C SER A 146 -34.88 12.93 1.61
N ILE A 147 -33.60 12.96 1.96
CA ILE A 147 -32.49 13.01 0.99
C ILE A 147 -32.46 11.73 0.15
N LYS A 148 -32.14 11.87 -1.14
CA LYS A 148 -31.94 10.75 -2.07
C LYS A 148 -30.85 9.80 -1.56
N LYS A 149 -31.11 8.49 -1.60
CA LYS A 149 -30.11 7.44 -1.38
C LYS A 149 -29.66 6.76 -2.66
N TYR A 150 -30.56 6.57 -3.63
CA TYR A 150 -30.25 5.90 -4.89
C TYR A 150 -31.12 6.44 -6.03
N SER A 151 -30.74 6.15 -7.27
CA SER A 151 -31.55 6.42 -8.47
C SER A 151 -32.14 5.12 -8.99
N CYS A 152 -33.44 5.13 -9.29
CA CYS A 152 -34.11 3.99 -9.89
C CYS A 152 -33.76 3.90 -11.39
N SER A 153 -33.10 2.82 -11.81
CA SER A 153 -32.74 2.60 -13.23
C SER A 153 -33.96 2.49 -14.16
N LYS A 154 -35.10 1.99 -13.65
CA LYS A 154 -36.33 1.78 -14.45
C LYS A 154 -37.15 3.05 -14.67
N THR A 155 -36.95 4.08 -13.85
CA THR A 155 -37.77 5.31 -13.87
C THR A 155 -36.95 6.59 -13.90
N GLY A 156 -35.63 6.51 -13.71
CA GLY A 156 -34.74 7.67 -13.56
C GLY A 156 -34.95 8.46 -12.27
N LEU A 157 -35.97 8.14 -11.47
CA LEU A 157 -36.34 8.93 -10.29
C LEU A 157 -35.43 8.69 -9.09
N LEU A 158 -35.20 9.77 -8.34
CA LEU A 158 -34.36 9.82 -7.14
C LEU A 158 -35.16 9.34 -5.93
N LEU A 159 -34.68 8.30 -5.24
CA LEU A 159 -35.44 7.66 -4.15
C LEU A 159 -34.60 7.50 -2.89
N CYS A 160 -35.29 7.43 -1.74
CA CYS A 160 -34.68 7.29 -0.41
C CYS A 160 -34.87 5.90 0.22
N SER A 161 -35.97 5.20 -0.10
CA SER A 161 -36.39 3.97 0.59
C SER A 161 -37.14 3.04 -0.37
N LEU A 162 -37.22 1.75 0.00
CA LEU A 162 -37.94 0.75 -0.80
C LEU A 162 -39.44 1.04 -0.90
N GLU A 163 -40.04 1.70 0.09
CA GLU A 163 -41.44 2.13 0.04
C GLU A 163 -41.66 3.15 -1.08
N CYS A 164 -40.77 4.14 -1.20
CA CYS A 164 -40.85 5.12 -2.28
C CYS A 164 -40.63 4.45 -3.65
N TYR A 165 -39.79 3.40 -3.72
CA TYR A 165 -39.65 2.59 -4.92
C TYR A 165 -40.93 1.85 -5.29
N ARG A 166 -41.61 1.21 -4.33
CA ARG A 166 -42.88 0.51 -4.57
C ARG A 166 -43.99 1.47 -5.05
N ARG A 167 -44.15 2.62 -4.39
CA ARG A 167 -45.12 3.66 -4.81
C ARG A 167 -44.79 4.18 -6.22
N ASN A 168 -43.52 4.43 -6.51
CA ASN A 168 -43.08 4.87 -7.83
C ASN A 168 -43.39 3.84 -8.94
N LEU A 169 -43.22 2.55 -8.67
CA LEU A 169 -43.59 1.50 -9.62
C LEU A 169 -45.10 1.46 -9.90
N GLN A 170 -45.94 1.68 -8.88
CA GLN A 170 -47.40 1.72 -9.04
C GLN A 170 -47.83 2.89 -9.94
N VAL A 171 -47.25 4.08 -9.75
CA VAL A 171 -47.55 5.26 -10.58
C VAL A 171 -47.20 5.01 -12.05
N LYS A 172 -46.07 4.36 -12.34
CA LYS A 172 -45.70 4.00 -13.73
C LYS A 172 -46.68 3.03 -14.38
N ILE A 173 -47.20 2.06 -13.63
CA ILE A 173 -48.16 1.09 -14.16
C ILE A 173 -49.47 1.79 -14.53
N HIS A 174 -49.96 2.69 -13.67
CA HIS A 174 -51.16 3.47 -13.96
C HIS A 174 -50.98 4.45 -15.12
N SER A 175 -49.79 5.05 -15.30
CA SER A 175 -49.53 5.93 -16.45
C SER A 175 -49.38 5.20 -17.78
N ILE A 176 -49.01 3.92 -17.77
CA ILE A 176 -48.96 3.10 -18.99
C ILE A 176 -50.37 2.64 -19.38
N ALA A 177 -51.20 2.29 -18.39
CA ALA A 177 -52.57 1.82 -18.59
C ALA A 177 -53.55 2.91 -19.07
N SER A 178 -53.21 4.18 -18.95
CA SER A 178 -54.03 5.30 -19.44
C SER A 178 -53.67 5.80 -20.85
N VAL A 179 -52.65 5.21 -21.48
CA VAL A 179 -52.19 5.57 -22.84
C VAL A 179 -52.55 4.47 -23.86
N THR A 180 -53.10 3.34 -23.41
CA THR A 180 -53.69 2.27 -24.23
C THR A 180 -55.19 2.34 -24.16
#